data_AF-I5C7N1-F1
#
_entry.id   AF-I5C7N1-F1
#
_cell.length_a   1.000
_cell.length_b   1.000
_cell.length_c   1.000
_cell.angle_alpha   90.00
_cell.angle_beta   90.00
_cell.angle_gamma   90.00
#
_symmetry.space_group_name_H-M   'P 1'
#
loop_
_entity.id
_entity.type
_entity.pdbx_description
1 polymer ?
#
loop_
_entity_poly.entity_id
_entity_poly.type
_entity_poly.pdbx_seq_one_letter_code
_entity_poly.pdbx_strand_id
1 'polypeptide(L)'
;MERLNLINLEFDLADRYNIWSGMTAALFLFLSYFGTWQSQVQRYLGGSSLTQSRMGLIMNGLLKVPMQFIILFIGVMVFVFYQYFQPPLLFNEVQRSEVLNSNLSDSFLELEAAHDALFAQKQERLGALLNAVEAGEESAIRSHQAEIQALHQQENALRQEGKAIVLQVRPSAETRDTDYIFMRFVMDYLPKGIVGLLFAVIFSAAMSSTASELNALGSTSTVDIYRRSLVTKREDNHYLAASKWLTAIWGGFAILFATYASLFENLIQAVNLLGSLFYGTILGIFIVAFYVKVVQRNAVFFAALLSQALILALHFVNGGEVAGIPVNIGFLWYNVIGCLAVVIFGLCLQFFLPTSTTAAGEKNS
;
A
#
# COMPACT_ATOMS: atom_id res chain seq x y z
N MET A 1 -4.52 -22.73 15.93
CA MET A 1 -4.23 -21.62 16.85
C MET A 1 -2.98 -20.79 16.46
N GLU A 2 -2.27 -21.09 15.37
CA GLU A 2 -1.05 -20.34 14.98
C GLU A 2 -1.31 -19.01 14.24
N ARG A 3 -2.53 -18.76 13.74
CA ARG A 3 -2.88 -17.48 13.07
C ARG A 3 -3.32 -16.35 14.01
N LEU A 4 -3.24 -16.55 15.33
CA LEU A 4 -3.67 -15.57 16.35
C LEU A 4 -2.51 -14.87 17.08
N ASN A 5 -1.24 -15.23 16.81
CA ASN A 5 -0.08 -14.45 17.25
C ASN A 5 0.12 -13.26 16.29
N LEU A 6 -0.77 -12.27 16.41
CA LEU A 6 -0.74 -11.04 15.61
C LEU A 6 0.40 -10.10 16.01
N ILE A 7 1.05 -10.33 17.15
CA ILE A 7 2.11 -9.47 17.70
C ILE A 7 3.34 -10.34 17.97
N ASN A 8 4.30 -10.32 17.04
CA ASN A 8 5.62 -10.86 17.25
C ASN A 8 6.52 -9.80 17.92
N LEU A 9 7.00 -10.08 19.13
CA LEU A 9 7.88 -9.19 19.90
C LEU A 9 9.38 -9.49 19.69
N GLU A 10 9.70 -10.58 19.00
CA GLU A 10 11.08 -10.95 18.71
C GLU A 10 11.71 -9.94 17.74
N PHE A 11 12.96 -9.57 18.02
CA PHE A 11 13.72 -8.69 17.14
C PHE A 11 14.28 -9.52 15.98
N ASP A 12 13.52 -9.56 14.88
CA ASP A 12 13.93 -10.21 13.64
C ASP A 12 13.92 -9.20 12.49
N LEU A 13 15.06 -9.06 11.80
CA LEU A 13 15.16 -8.18 10.65
C LEU A 13 14.47 -8.77 9.40
N ALA A 14 14.25 -10.09 9.38
CA ALA A 14 13.58 -10.80 8.31
C ALA A 14 12.05 -10.67 8.37
N ASP A 15 11.49 -10.64 9.58
CA ASP A 15 10.05 -10.49 9.77
C ASP A 15 9.59 -9.07 9.42
N ARG A 16 8.78 -8.99 8.37
CA ARG A 16 8.23 -7.75 7.79
C ARG A 16 7.24 -7.07 8.73
N TYR A 17 6.64 -7.78 9.68
CA TYR A 17 5.50 -7.29 10.47
C TYR A 17 5.66 -7.49 11.98
N ASN A 18 6.85 -7.79 12.50
CA ASN A 18 7.07 -7.75 13.95
C ASN A 18 6.94 -6.32 14.50
N ILE A 19 6.83 -6.20 15.83
CA ILE A 19 6.58 -4.90 16.47
C ILE A 19 7.70 -3.88 16.21
N TRP A 20 8.95 -4.32 16.03
CA TRP A 20 10.11 -3.45 15.82
C TRP A 20 10.17 -2.90 14.40
N SER A 21 9.95 -3.76 13.41
CA SER A 21 9.72 -3.40 12.01
C SER A 21 8.51 -2.48 11.90
N GLY A 22 7.41 -2.82 12.57
CA GLY A 22 6.17 -2.05 12.56
C GLY A 22 6.26 -0.69 13.25
N MET A 23 7.03 -0.53 14.33
CA MET A 23 7.16 0.75 15.03
C MET A 23 8.29 1.60 14.48
N THR A 24 9.52 1.07 14.46
CA THR A 24 10.72 1.84 14.11
C THR A 24 10.79 2.13 12.62
N ALA A 25 10.59 1.11 11.79
CA ALA A 25 10.73 1.28 10.36
C ALA A 25 9.53 2.02 9.76
N ALA A 26 8.32 1.80 10.28
CA ALA A 26 7.16 2.62 9.90
C ALA A 26 7.28 4.07 10.37
N LEU A 27 7.89 4.35 11.53
CA LEU A 27 8.16 5.73 11.96
C LEU A 27 9.00 6.47 10.91
N PHE A 28 10.08 5.88 10.42
CA PHE A 28 10.92 6.50 9.38
C PHE A 28 10.16 6.66 8.05
N LEU A 29 9.37 5.66 7.67
CA LEU A 29 8.50 5.75 6.50
C LEU A 29 7.53 6.94 6.61
N PHE A 30 6.84 7.07 7.75
CA PHE A 30 5.87 8.15 7.97
C PHE A 30 6.54 9.52 8.13
N LEU A 31 7.71 9.60 8.78
CA LEU A 31 8.49 10.83 8.84
C LEU A 31 8.87 11.31 7.43
N SER A 32 9.29 10.39 6.55
CA SER A 32 9.57 10.72 5.15
C SER A 32 8.31 11.13 4.39
N TYR A 33 7.24 10.33 4.51
CA TYR A 33 5.95 10.58 3.86
C TYR A 33 5.37 11.95 4.23
N PHE A 34 5.29 12.29 5.51
CA PHE A 34 4.69 13.55 5.96
C PHE A 34 5.66 14.72 5.94
N GLY A 35 6.97 14.48 6.08
CA GLY A 35 7.98 15.53 6.20
C GLY A 35 8.65 15.92 4.90
N THR A 36 8.73 15.01 3.92
CA THR A 36 9.52 15.21 2.70
C THR A 36 8.74 15.04 1.40
N TRP A 37 7.59 14.36 1.43
CA TRP A 37 6.79 14.19 0.21
C TRP A 37 6.06 15.48 -0.13
N GLN A 38 6.32 15.98 -1.33
CA GLN A 38 5.68 17.16 -1.88
C GLN A 38 4.14 17.15 -1.81
N SER A 39 3.47 16.03 -2.10
CA SER A 39 2.00 15.98 -2.09
C SER A 39 1.41 16.21 -0.69
N GLN A 40 2.18 15.93 0.35
CA GLN A 40 1.80 16.23 1.74
C GLN A 40 2.27 17.62 2.15
N VAL A 41 3.54 17.97 1.89
CA VAL A 41 4.11 19.26 2.28
C VAL A 41 3.33 20.44 1.69
N GLN A 42 2.87 20.33 0.44
CA GLN A 42 2.04 21.35 -0.20
C GLN A 42 0.75 21.64 0.59
N ARG A 43 0.14 20.62 1.23
CA ARG A 43 -1.10 20.80 2.01
C ARG A 43 -0.88 21.65 3.25
N TYR A 44 0.31 21.56 3.86
CA TYR A 44 0.64 22.35 5.04
C TYR A 44 1.04 23.79 4.68
N LEU A 45 1.65 23.99 3.50
CA LEU A 45 2.01 25.32 3.00
C LEU A 45 0.80 26.15 2.54
N GLY A 46 -0.31 25.49 2.19
CA GLY A 46 -1.56 26.16 1.83
C GLY A 46 -2.39 26.67 3.02
N GLY A 47 -1.99 26.39 4.27
CA GLY A 47 -2.70 26.86 5.46
C GLY A 47 -2.57 28.37 5.65
N SER A 48 -3.64 29.04 6.09
CA SER A 48 -3.62 30.51 6.27
C SER A 48 -2.75 30.98 7.45
N SER A 49 -2.39 30.07 8.35
CA SER A 49 -1.49 30.33 9.47
C SER A 49 -0.75 29.06 9.90
N LEU A 50 0.40 29.24 10.56
CA LEU A 50 1.19 28.13 11.11
C LEU A 50 0.38 27.24 12.07
N THR A 51 -0.49 27.84 12.89
CA THR A 51 -1.37 27.11 13.81
C THR A 51 -2.35 26.21 13.06
N GLN A 52 -2.96 26.71 11.98
CA GLN A 52 -3.87 25.91 11.16
C GLN A 52 -3.15 24.77 10.44
N SER A 53 -1.95 25.02 9.90
CA SER A 53 -1.14 23.98 9.26
C SER A 53 -0.76 22.86 10.25
N ARG A 54 -0.38 23.22 11.48
CA ARG A 54 -0.10 22.25 12.56
C ARG A 54 -1.34 21.46 12.97
N MET A 55 -2.48 22.14 13.12
CA MET A 55 -3.75 21.49 13.45
C MET A 55 -4.18 20.52 12.34
N GLY A 56 -4.03 20.90 11.07
CA GLY A 56 -4.32 20.04 9.92
C GLY A 56 -3.48 18.76 9.93
N LEU A 57 -2.18 18.87 10.24
CA LEU A 57 -1.29 17.71 10.37
C LEU A 57 -1.72 16.79 11.52
N ILE A 58 -2.05 17.35 12.69
CA ILE A 58 -2.50 16.57 13.86
C ILE A 58 -3.82 15.86 13.55
N MET A 59 -4.78 16.56 12.95
CA MET A 59 -6.08 16.00 12.56
C MET A 59 -5.94 14.87 11.54
N ASN A 60 -5.01 15.00 10.58
CA ASN A 60 -4.72 13.93 9.63
C ASN A 60 -4.26 12.65 10.32
N GLY A 61 -3.32 12.76 11.27
CA GLY A 61 -2.85 11.62 12.06
C GLY A 61 -3.95 11.03 12.94
N LEU A 62 -4.70 11.89 13.64
CA LEU A 62 -5.76 11.48 14.58
C LEU A 62 -6.91 10.75 13.88
N LEU A 63 -7.37 11.23 12.72
CA LEU A 63 -8.50 10.62 12.00
C LEU A 63 -8.12 9.30 11.30
N LYS A 64 -6.84 9.09 11.01
CA LYS A 64 -6.37 7.89 10.32
C LYS A 64 -6.52 6.62 11.17
N VAL A 65 -6.30 6.73 12.47
CA VAL A 65 -6.40 5.59 13.41
C VAL A 65 -7.82 5.00 13.45
N PRO A 66 -8.90 5.74 13.80
CA PRO A 66 -10.24 5.19 13.83
C PRO A 66 -10.73 4.75 12.44
N MET A 67 -10.32 5.46 11.38
CA MET A 67 -10.64 5.06 10.00
C MET A 67 -10.11 3.65 9.68
N GLN A 68 -8.88 3.34 10.07
CA GLN A 68 -8.31 2.01 9.85
C GLN A 68 -9.08 0.92 10.60
N PHE A 69 -9.48 1.19 11.85
CA PHE A 69 -10.32 0.27 12.61
C PHE A 69 -11.67 0.04 11.94
N ILE A 70 -12.32 1.09 11.42
CA ILE A 70 -13.60 0.98 10.70
C ILE A 70 -13.44 0.12 9.45
N ILE A 71 -12.40 0.33 8.64
CA ILE A 71 -12.15 -0.45 7.42
C ILE A 71 -11.96 -1.93 7.75
N LEU A 72 -11.12 -2.25 8.73
CA LEU A 72 -10.91 -3.63 9.16
C LEU A 72 -12.18 -4.26 9.74
N PHE A 73 -12.91 -3.49 10.55
CA PHE A 73 -14.17 -3.92 11.14
C PHE A 73 -15.21 -4.26 10.07
N ILE A 74 -15.35 -3.42 9.03
CA ILE A 74 -16.23 -3.72 7.89
C ILE A 74 -15.83 -5.04 7.22
N GLY A 75 -14.52 -5.27 7.00
CA GLY A 75 -14.03 -6.52 6.44
C GLY A 75 -14.42 -7.75 7.28
N VAL A 76 -14.26 -7.67 8.60
CA VAL A 76 -14.70 -8.73 9.54
C VAL A 76 -16.21 -8.91 9.50
N MET A 77 -16.98 -7.82 9.46
CA MET A 77 -18.44 -7.88 9.40
C MET A 77 -18.94 -8.54 8.11
N VAL A 78 -18.32 -8.23 6.96
CA VAL A 78 -18.65 -8.87 5.68
C VAL A 78 -18.25 -10.36 5.70
N PHE A 79 -17.11 -10.70 6.31
CA PHE A 79 -16.72 -12.11 6.50
C PHE A 79 -17.73 -12.88 7.36
N VAL A 80 -18.19 -12.29 8.47
CA VAL A 80 -19.21 -12.88 9.35
C VAL A 80 -20.55 -12.98 8.62
N PHE A 81 -20.92 -11.97 7.84
CA PHE A 81 -22.15 -11.96 7.04
C PHE A 81 -22.20 -13.17 6.10
N TYR A 82 -21.13 -13.44 5.35
CA TYR A 82 -21.05 -14.60 4.45
C TYR A 82 -20.90 -15.96 5.16
N GLN A 83 -20.87 -16.01 6.50
CA GLN A 83 -21.06 -17.28 7.22
C GLN A 83 -22.53 -17.69 7.29
N TYR A 84 -23.47 -16.75 7.14
CA TYR A 84 -24.91 -16.98 7.28
C TYR A 84 -25.66 -16.76 5.96
N PHE A 85 -25.15 -15.90 5.08
CA PHE A 85 -25.66 -15.69 3.74
C PHE A 85 -24.73 -16.33 2.73
N GLN A 86 -25.31 -17.09 1.80
CA GLN A 86 -24.55 -17.86 0.82
C GLN A 86 -23.70 -16.93 -0.07
N PRO A 87 -22.36 -17.05 -0.04
CA PRO A 87 -21.51 -16.35 -0.98
C PRO A 87 -21.56 -17.03 -2.35
N PRO A 88 -21.39 -16.30 -3.46
CA PRO A 88 -21.18 -16.93 -4.75
C PRO A 88 -19.83 -17.67 -4.80
N LEU A 89 -19.76 -18.72 -5.62
CA LEU A 89 -18.51 -19.44 -5.86
C LEU A 89 -17.42 -18.49 -6.41
N LEU A 90 -17.78 -17.62 -7.35
CA LEU A 90 -16.94 -16.55 -7.90
C LEU A 90 -17.56 -15.18 -7.61
N PHE A 91 -16.82 -14.29 -6.94
CA PHE A 91 -17.32 -12.93 -6.68
C PHE A 91 -17.30 -12.02 -7.92
N ASN A 92 -16.47 -12.35 -8.92
CA ASN A 92 -16.35 -11.59 -10.17
C ASN A 92 -17.41 -12.03 -11.20
N GLU A 93 -18.46 -11.23 -11.35
CA GLU A 93 -19.57 -11.48 -12.29
C GLU A 93 -19.13 -11.51 -13.76
N VAL A 94 -18.09 -10.76 -14.14
CA VAL A 94 -17.60 -10.76 -15.53
C VAL A 94 -17.01 -12.12 -15.87
N GLN A 95 -16.18 -12.67 -14.99
CA GLN A 95 -15.58 -14.00 -15.17
C GLN A 95 -16.64 -15.09 -15.12
N ARG A 96 -17.60 -14.99 -14.20
CA ARG A 96 -18.74 -15.91 -14.14
C ARG A 96 -19.51 -15.91 -15.46
N SER A 97 -19.82 -14.73 -15.99
CA SER A 97 -20.52 -14.58 -17.27
C SER A 97 -19.71 -15.12 -18.45
N GLU A 98 -18.39 -14.92 -18.47
CA GLU A 98 -17.51 -15.49 -19.50
C GLU A 98 -17.54 -17.03 -19.48
N VAL A 99 -17.49 -17.65 -18.29
CA VAL A 99 -17.55 -19.12 -18.13
C VAL A 99 -18.92 -19.67 -18.53
N LEU A 100 -20.02 -19.02 -18.14
CA LEU A 100 -21.38 -19.45 -18.51
C LEU A 100 -21.65 -19.35 -20.02
N ASN A 101 -20.94 -18.48 -20.73
CA ASN A 101 -21.02 -18.39 -22.20
C ASN A 101 -20.04 -19.32 -22.92
N SER A 102 -19.29 -20.14 -22.18
CA SER A 102 -18.31 -21.09 -22.72
C SER A 102 -18.85 -22.52 -22.77
N ASN A 103 -18.09 -23.43 -23.38
CA ASN A 103 -18.35 -24.87 -23.39
C ASN A 103 -18.19 -25.54 -22.01
N LEU A 104 -17.69 -24.82 -20.99
CA LEU A 104 -17.51 -25.32 -19.63
C LEU A 104 -18.65 -24.90 -18.68
N SER A 105 -19.74 -24.33 -19.21
CA SER A 105 -20.90 -23.88 -18.43
C SER A 105 -21.48 -24.98 -17.54
N ASP A 106 -21.70 -26.18 -18.08
CA ASP A 106 -22.35 -27.28 -17.33
C ASP A 106 -21.49 -27.72 -16.14
N SER A 107 -20.18 -27.92 -16.37
CA SER A 107 -19.23 -28.27 -15.29
C SER A 107 -19.11 -27.16 -14.24
N PHE A 108 -19.22 -25.90 -14.65
CA PHE A 108 -19.21 -24.78 -13.70
C PHE A 108 -20.50 -24.72 -12.86
N LEU A 109 -21.66 -24.97 -13.46
CA LEU A 109 -22.94 -25.02 -12.75
C LEU A 109 -23.01 -26.20 -11.77
N GLU A 110 -22.45 -27.36 -12.13
CA GLU A 110 -22.29 -28.49 -11.20
C GLU A 110 -21.45 -28.10 -9.99
N LEU A 111 -20.38 -27.32 -10.21
CA LEU A 111 -19.50 -26.85 -9.15
C LEU A 111 -20.18 -25.81 -8.25
N GLU A 112 -20.99 -24.91 -8.82
CA GLU A 112 -21.84 -24.00 -8.03
C GLU A 112 -22.83 -24.78 -7.17
N ALA A 113 -23.51 -25.80 -7.71
CA ALA A 113 -24.43 -26.63 -6.94
C ALA A 113 -23.73 -27.39 -5.80
N ALA A 114 -22.50 -27.89 -6.02
CA ALA A 114 -21.69 -28.53 -4.98
C ALA A 114 -21.28 -27.53 -3.89
N HIS A 115 -20.94 -26.29 -4.25
CA HIS A 115 -20.62 -25.22 -3.31
C HIS A 115 -21.84 -24.85 -2.45
N ASP A 116 -23.03 -24.78 -3.04
CA ASP A 116 -24.29 -24.51 -2.35
C ASP A 116 -24.63 -25.59 -1.33
N ALA A 117 -24.49 -26.87 -1.72
CA ALA A 117 -24.71 -28.00 -0.83
C ALA A 117 -23.72 -28.02 0.35
N LEU A 118 -22.47 -27.62 0.10
CA LEU A 118 -21.45 -27.51 1.14
C LEU A 118 -21.73 -26.35 2.10
N PHE A 119 -22.21 -25.21 1.57
CA PHE A 119 -22.62 -24.07 2.38
C PHE A 119 -23.75 -24.43 3.35
N ALA A 120 -24.78 -25.16 2.88
CA ALA A 120 -25.87 -25.63 3.72
C ALA A 120 -25.38 -26.52 4.89
N GLN A 121 -24.46 -27.45 4.61
CA GLN A 121 -23.83 -28.29 5.64
C GLN A 121 -23.05 -27.45 6.66
N LYS A 122 -22.30 -26.45 6.19
CA LYS A 122 -21.53 -25.55 7.06
C LYS A 122 -22.44 -24.73 7.96
N GLN A 123 -23.57 -24.24 7.44
CA GLN A 123 -24.55 -23.48 8.21
C GLN A 123 -25.18 -24.33 9.33
N GLU A 124 -25.50 -25.59 9.05
CA GLU A 124 -25.98 -26.55 10.07
C GLU A 124 -24.94 -26.74 11.19
N ARG A 125 -23.66 -26.96 10.83
CA ARG A 125 -22.57 -27.12 11.81
C ARG A 125 -22.28 -25.87 12.61
N LEU A 126 -22.42 -24.68 12.01
CA LEU A 126 -22.33 -23.42 12.73
C LEU A 126 -23.44 -23.27 13.78
N GLY A 127 -24.68 -23.65 13.44
CA GLY A 127 -25.79 -23.69 14.40
C GLY A 127 -25.52 -24.65 15.55
N ALA A 128 -25.03 -25.86 15.26
CA ALA A 128 -24.66 -26.84 16.27
C ALA A 128 -23.51 -26.34 17.18
N LEU A 129 -22.51 -25.66 16.61
CA LEU A 129 -21.42 -25.04 17.37
C LEU A 129 -21.96 -23.97 18.34
N LEU A 130 -22.87 -23.11 17.91
CA LEU A 130 -23.46 -22.07 18.77
C LEU A 130 -24.21 -22.70 19.96
N ASN A 131 -25.02 -23.73 19.71
CA ASN A 131 -25.71 -24.46 20.78
C ASN A 131 -24.71 -25.10 21.76
N ALA A 132 -23.62 -25.69 21.28
CA ALA A 132 -22.57 -26.27 22.13
C ALA A 132 -21.82 -25.20 22.95
N VAL A 133 -21.61 -24.01 22.39
CA VAL A 133 -21.01 -22.87 23.10
C VAL A 133 -21.93 -22.37 24.21
N GLU A 134 -23.23 -22.23 23.94
CA GLU A 134 -24.23 -21.84 24.94
C GLU A 134 -24.38 -22.88 26.06
N ALA A 135 -24.27 -24.17 25.73
CA ALA A 135 -24.29 -25.27 26.69
C ALA A 135 -22.97 -25.45 27.46
N GLY A 136 -21.87 -24.81 27.04
CA GLY A 136 -20.55 -24.95 27.66
C GLY A 136 -19.86 -26.30 27.42
N GLU A 137 -20.22 -27.04 26.37
CA GLU A 137 -19.71 -28.38 26.09
C GLU A 137 -18.38 -28.35 25.31
N GLU A 138 -17.24 -28.26 26.01
CA GLU A 138 -15.92 -28.12 25.39
C GLU A 138 -15.52 -29.21 24.38
N SER A 139 -16.02 -30.45 24.55
CA SER A 139 -15.76 -31.54 23.59
C SER A 139 -16.54 -31.32 22.28
N ALA A 140 -17.83 -30.98 22.38
CA ALA A 140 -18.69 -30.68 21.23
C ALA A 140 -18.22 -29.43 20.50
N ILE A 141 -17.82 -28.37 21.23
CA ILE A 141 -17.22 -27.15 20.64
C ILE A 141 -15.99 -27.51 19.79
N ARG A 142 -15.05 -28.29 20.32
CA ARG A 142 -13.85 -28.70 19.57
C ARG A 142 -14.18 -29.58 18.36
N SER A 143 -15.15 -30.48 18.50
CA SER A 143 -15.60 -31.34 17.39
C SER A 143 -16.19 -30.51 16.25
N HIS A 144 -17.16 -29.65 16.55
CA HIS A 144 -17.79 -28.80 15.54
C HIS A 144 -16.82 -27.81 14.91
N GLN A 145 -15.87 -27.25 15.68
CA GLN A 145 -14.80 -26.43 15.12
C GLN A 145 -13.93 -27.19 14.11
N ALA A 146 -13.59 -28.45 14.38
CA ALA A 146 -12.82 -29.27 13.45
C ALA A 146 -13.61 -29.60 12.17
N GLU A 147 -14.91 -29.93 12.31
CA GLU A 147 -15.81 -30.17 11.18
C GLU A 147 -15.96 -28.92 10.29
N ILE A 148 -16.17 -27.75 10.88
CA ILE A 148 -16.26 -26.48 10.14
C ILE A 148 -14.95 -26.17 9.43
N GLN A 149 -13.80 -26.45 10.03
CA GLN A 149 -12.50 -26.27 9.37
C GLN A 149 -12.34 -27.22 8.17
N ALA A 150 -12.78 -28.47 8.28
CA ALA A 150 -12.77 -29.43 7.18
C ALA A 150 -13.69 -28.98 6.04
N LEU A 151 -14.91 -28.53 6.35
CA LEU A 151 -15.84 -27.96 5.37
C LEU A 151 -15.25 -26.71 4.69
N HIS A 152 -14.58 -25.84 5.44
CA HIS A 152 -13.90 -24.68 4.87
C HIS A 152 -12.75 -25.06 3.93
N GLN A 153 -12.03 -26.15 4.20
CA GLN A 153 -11.00 -26.67 3.29
C GLN A 153 -11.62 -27.20 1.98
N GLN A 154 -12.73 -27.91 2.06
CA GLN A 154 -13.48 -28.37 0.88
C GLN A 154 -14.02 -27.19 0.07
N GLU A 155 -14.54 -26.16 0.74
CA GLU A 155 -15.04 -24.93 0.11
C GLU A 155 -13.91 -24.24 -0.67
N ASN A 156 -12.73 -24.14 -0.07
CA ASN A 156 -11.55 -23.58 -0.73
C ASN A 156 -11.12 -24.43 -1.94
N ALA A 157 -11.21 -25.77 -1.87
CA ALA A 157 -10.91 -26.64 -3.01
C ALA A 157 -11.86 -26.39 -4.18
N LEU A 158 -13.18 -26.33 -3.94
CA LEU A 158 -14.17 -25.99 -4.96
C LEU A 158 -13.90 -24.62 -5.58
N ARG A 159 -13.54 -23.62 -4.76
CA ARG A 159 -13.15 -22.29 -5.27
C ARG A 159 -11.90 -22.35 -6.17
N GLN A 160 -10.92 -23.20 -5.86
CA GLN A 160 -9.74 -23.37 -6.71
C GLN A 160 -10.09 -24.05 -8.04
N GLU A 161 -10.98 -25.04 -8.02
CA GLU A 161 -11.50 -25.67 -9.24
C GLU A 161 -12.25 -24.66 -10.12
N GLY A 162 -13.08 -23.80 -9.51
CA GLY A 162 -13.80 -22.74 -10.23
C GLY A 162 -12.84 -21.75 -10.88
N LYS A 163 -11.75 -21.38 -10.19
CA LYS A 163 -10.66 -20.55 -10.75
C LYS A 163 -9.91 -21.25 -11.87
N ALA A 164 -9.70 -22.56 -11.78
CA ALA A 164 -9.08 -23.34 -12.84
C ALA A 164 -9.96 -23.37 -14.11
N ILE A 165 -11.29 -23.43 -13.97
CA ILE A 165 -12.23 -23.30 -15.10
C ILE A 165 -12.11 -21.91 -15.74
N VAL A 166 -12.06 -20.84 -14.94
CA VAL A 166 -11.86 -19.47 -15.45
C VAL A 166 -10.57 -19.37 -16.27
N LEU A 167 -9.47 -19.97 -15.82
CA LEU A 167 -8.19 -19.97 -16.54
C LEU A 167 -8.22 -20.77 -17.85
N GLN A 168 -9.06 -21.81 -17.93
CA GLN A 168 -9.24 -22.56 -19.19
C GLN A 168 -9.98 -21.72 -20.23
N VAL A 169 -10.99 -20.95 -19.82
CA VAL A 169 -11.71 -20.03 -20.70
C VAL A 169 -10.84 -18.83 -21.08
N ARG A 170 -10.10 -18.29 -20.11
CA ARG A 170 -9.25 -17.11 -20.28
C ARG A 170 -7.93 -17.26 -19.51
N PRO A 171 -6.85 -17.73 -20.16
CA PRO A 171 -5.56 -17.97 -19.50
C PRO A 171 -4.91 -16.74 -18.87
N SER A 172 -5.29 -15.53 -19.33
CA SER A 172 -4.80 -14.26 -18.80
C SER A 172 -5.71 -13.64 -17.72
N ALA A 173 -6.70 -14.37 -17.21
CA ALA A 173 -7.65 -13.85 -16.23
C ALA A 173 -7.02 -13.77 -14.83
N GLU A 174 -7.25 -12.65 -14.15
CA GLU A 174 -6.89 -12.48 -12.74
C GLU A 174 -7.89 -13.25 -11.85
N THR A 175 -7.49 -14.40 -11.32
CA THR A 175 -8.39 -15.29 -10.55
C THR A 175 -8.56 -14.88 -9.08
N ARG A 176 -7.83 -13.87 -8.60
CA ARG A 176 -8.04 -13.35 -7.25
C ARG A 176 -9.26 -12.43 -7.23
N ASP A 177 -10.29 -12.91 -6.56
CA ASP A 177 -11.59 -12.25 -6.48
C ASP A 177 -11.88 -11.62 -5.10
N THR A 178 -10.91 -11.63 -4.18
CA THR A 178 -11.03 -11.05 -2.82
C THR A 178 -11.42 -9.57 -2.85
N ASP A 179 -10.88 -8.82 -3.80
CA ASP A 179 -11.15 -7.38 -3.97
C ASP A 179 -12.61 -7.11 -4.38
N TYR A 180 -13.31 -8.13 -4.90
CA TYR A 180 -14.72 -8.05 -5.31
C TYR A 180 -15.69 -8.40 -4.18
N ILE A 181 -15.26 -9.00 -3.07
CA ILE A 181 -16.15 -9.45 -1.98
C ILE A 181 -16.97 -8.27 -1.42
N PHE A 182 -16.28 -7.16 -1.09
CA PHE A 182 -16.92 -5.97 -0.56
C PHE A 182 -17.85 -5.33 -1.59
N MET A 183 -17.39 -5.20 -2.83
CA MET A 183 -18.19 -4.62 -3.91
C MET A 183 -19.44 -5.46 -4.18
N ARG A 184 -19.31 -6.78 -4.14
CA ARG A 184 -20.45 -7.69 -4.33
C ARG A 184 -21.46 -7.56 -3.20
N PHE A 185 -21.00 -7.52 -1.96
CA PHE A 185 -21.87 -7.30 -0.80
C PHE A 185 -22.68 -6.00 -0.96
N VAL A 186 -22.01 -4.91 -1.35
CA VAL A 186 -22.66 -3.62 -1.59
C VAL A 186 -23.73 -3.74 -2.69
N MET A 187 -23.39 -4.35 -3.83
CA MET A 187 -24.28 -4.43 -4.99
C MET A 187 -25.52 -5.28 -4.74
N ASP A 188 -25.38 -6.37 -3.99
CA ASP A 188 -26.45 -7.34 -3.77
C ASP A 188 -27.37 -6.96 -2.60
N TYR A 189 -26.80 -6.38 -1.54
CA TYR A 189 -27.52 -6.23 -0.26
C TYR A 189 -27.85 -4.77 0.10
N LEU A 190 -27.28 -3.76 -0.57
CA LEU A 190 -27.59 -2.36 -0.27
C LEU A 190 -28.63 -1.75 -1.23
N PRO A 191 -29.45 -0.80 -0.76
CA PRO A 191 -30.38 -0.06 -1.61
C PRO A 191 -29.67 0.65 -2.77
N LYS A 192 -30.30 0.64 -3.95
CA LYS A 192 -29.75 1.22 -5.19
C LYS A 192 -29.21 2.65 -5.05
N GLY A 193 -29.86 3.50 -4.23
CA GLY A 193 -29.39 4.86 -3.95
C GLY A 193 -28.08 4.91 -3.16
N ILE A 194 -27.90 4.01 -2.19
CA ILE A 194 -26.67 3.91 -1.38
C ILE A 194 -25.53 3.35 -2.22
N VAL A 195 -25.80 2.38 -3.09
CA VAL A 195 -24.82 1.86 -4.05
C VAL A 195 -24.26 2.99 -4.91
N GLY A 196 -25.13 3.80 -5.52
CA GLY A 196 -24.71 4.96 -6.32
C GLY A 196 -23.89 5.98 -5.52
N LEU A 197 -24.31 6.27 -4.28
CA LEU A 197 -23.56 7.16 -3.38
C LEU A 197 -22.17 6.61 -3.05
N LEU A 198 -22.04 5.31 -2.81
CA LEU A 198 -20.76 4.68 -2.52
C LEU A 198 -19.80 4.83 -3.70
N PHE A 199 -20.25 4.56 -4.92
CA PHE A 199 -19.43 4.77 -6.12
C PHE A 199 -18.98 6.23 -6.23
N ALA A 200 -19.89 7.19 -6.00
CA ALA A 200 -19.54 8.61 -6.02
C ALA A 200 -18.44 8.96 -4.99
N VAL A 201 -18.53 8.41 -3.77
CA VAL A 201 -17.51 8.62 -2.72
C VAL A 201 -16.18 7.96 -3.09
N ILE A 202 -16.20 6.74 -3.63
CA ILE A 202 -14.99 6.03 -4.08
C ILE A 202 -14.28 6.82 -5.19
N PHE A 203 -15.03 7.25 -6.21
CA PHE A 203 -14.46 8.07 -7.29
C PHE A 203 -13.96 9.42 -6.77
N SER A 204 -14.70 10.08 -5.88
CA SER A 204 -14.27 11.34 -5.26
C SER A 204 -12.97 11.17 -4.48
N ALA A 205 -12.83 10.09 -3.70
CA ALA A 205 -11.62 9.80 -2.95
C ALA A 205 -10.43 9.50 -3.87
N ALA A 206 -10.63 8.68 -4.91
CA ALA A 206 -9.61 8.37 -5.91
C ALA A 206 -9.15 9.62 -6.65
N MET A 207 -10.09 10.42 -7.17
CA MET A 207 -9.80 11.67 -7.89
C MET A 207 -9.04 12.68 -7.02
N SER A 208 -9.41 12.82 -5.74
CA SER A 208 -8.72 13.71 -4.80
C SER A 208 -7.24 13.32 -4.60
N SER A 209 -6.97 12.02 -4.43
CA SER A 209 -5.60 11.50 -4.30
C SER A 209 -4.80 11.70 -5.60
N THR A 210 -5.37 11.30 -6.74
CA THR A 210 -4.72 11.42 -8.05
C THR A 210 -4.42 12.87 -8.41
N ALA A 211 -5.36 13.79 -8.17
CA ALA A 211 -5.15 15.22 -8.42
C ALA A 211 -4.00 15.79 -7.56
N SER A 212 -3.91 15.39 -6.28
CA SER A 212 -2.84 15.81 -5.37
C SER A 212 -1.46 15.36 -5.85
N GLU A 213 -1.33 14.11 -6.31
CA GLU A 213 -0.04 13.58 -6.79
C GLU A 213 0.35 14.15 -8.16
N LEU A 214 -0.60 14.26 -9.10
CA LEU A 214 -0.34 14.87 -10.40
C LEU A 214 0.06 16.34 -10.27
N ASN A 215 -0.57 17.08 -9.36
CA ASN A 215 -0.19 18.46 -9.05
C ASN A 215 1.21 18.55 -8.44
N ALA A 216 1.54 17.64 -7.51
CA ALA A 216 2.87 17.59 -6.91
C ALA A 216 3.95 17.33 -7.98
N LEU A 217 3.76 16.33 -8.85
CA LEU A 217 4.68 16.00 -9.95
C LEU A 217 4.80 17.13 -10.99
N GLY A 218 3.68 17.73 -11.38
CA GLY A 218 3.66 18.87 -12.29
C GLY A 218 4.40 20.08 -11.70
N SER A 219 4.18 20.37 -10.41
CA SER A 219 4.83 21.48 -9.71
C SER A 219 6.35 21.26 -9.57
N THR A 220 6.79 20.08 -9.14
CA THR A 220 8.24 19.80 -8.98
C THR A 220 8.94 19.81 -10.33
N SER A 221 8.34 19.19 -11.35
CA SER A 221 8.88 19.23 -12.72
C SER A 221 8.99 20.68 -13.25
N THR A 222 8.01 21.53 -12.94
CA THR A 222 8.02 22.93 -13.40
C THR A 222 9.01 23.77 -12.64
N VAL A 223 8.99 23.73 -11.30
CA VAL A 223 9.79 24.65 -10.47
C VAL A 223 11.23 24.16 -10.35
N ASP A 224 11.44 22.87 -10.07
CA ASP A 224 12.76 22.34 -9.72
C ASP A 224 13.61 21.98 -10.93
N ILE A 225 12.96 21.62 -12.06
CA ILE A 225 13.66 21.23 -13.29
C ILE A 225 13.51 22.32 -14.36
N TYR A 226 12.28 22.62 -14.78
CA TYR A 226 12.04 23.47 -15.95
C TYR A 226 12.44 24.94 -15.73
N ARG A 227 11.90 25.59 -14.69
CA ARG A 227 12.19 27.00 -14.33
C ARG A 227 13.61 27.18 -13.82
N ARG A 228 14.14 26.20 -13.09
CA ARG A 228 15.47 26.27 -12.48
C ARG A 228 16.61 26.03 -13.47
N SER A 229 16.45 25.07 -14.38
CA SER A 229 17.59 24.52 -15.15
C SER A 229 17.44 24.64 -16.67
N LEU A 230 16.22 24.61 -17.22
CA LEU A 230 16.01 24.58 -18.68
C LEU A 230 15.67 25.96 -19.26
N VAL A 231 14.64 26.61 -18.73
CA VAL A 231 14.15 27.90 -19.22
C VAL A 231 14.07 28.85 -18.04
N THR A 232 15.12 29.66 -17.90
CA THR A 232 15.23 30.66 -16.83
C THR A 232 14.69 32.01 -17.32
N LYS A 233 14.14 32.83 -16.40
CA LYS A 233 13.70 34.23 -16.63
C LYS A 233 12.51 34.47 -17.59
N ARG A 234 11.51 33.59 -17.59
CA ARG A 234 10.19 33.87 -18.21
C ARG A 234 9.18 34.44 -17.19
N GLU A 235 8.07 34.97 -17.71
CA GLU A 235 6.93 35.43 -16.90
C GLU A 235 6.18 34.26 -16.26
N ASP A 236 5.47 34.52 -15.16
CA ASP A 236 4.74 33.49 -14.42
C ASP A 236 3.62 32.80 -15.25
N ASN A 237 3.02 33.51 -16.22
CA ASN A 237 2.05 32.93 -17.14
C ASN A 237 2.63 31.78 -17.98
N HIS A 238 3.91 31.88 -18.35
CA HIS A 238 4.62 30.81 -19.07
C HIS A 238 4.78 29.58 -18.19
N TYR A 239 5.19 29.76 -16.92
CA TYR A 239 5.36 28.64 -16.00
C TYR A 239 4.02 28.01 -15.60
N LEU A 240 2.94 28.80 -15.52
CA LEU A 240 1.60 28.27 -15.33
C LEU A 240 1.19 27.36 -16.49
N ALA A 241 1.42 27.79 -17.74
CA ALA A 241 1.16 26.98 -18.91
C ALA A 241 2.03 25.71 -18.94
N ALA A 242 3.33 25.83 -18.62
CA ALA A 242 4.24 24.71 -18.52
C ALA A 242 3.80 23.69 -17.46
N SER A 243 3.35 24.17 -16.29
CA SER A 243 2.82 23.31 -15.23
C SER A 243 1.58 22.53 -15.68
N LYS A 244 0.63 23.17 -16.38
CA LYS A 244 -0.55 22.47 -16.93
C LYS A 244 -0.15 21.36 -17.91
N TRP A 245 0.79 21.63 -18.81
CA TRP A 245 1.29 20.64 -19.77
C TRP A 245 2.05 19.49 -19.10
N LEU A 246 2.93 19.80 -18.15
CA LEU A 246 3.67 18.77 -17.40
C LEU A 246 2.74 17.89 -16.57
N THR A 247 1.70 18.47 -15.94
CA THR A 247 0.66 17.70 -15.26
C THR A 247 -0.08 16.77 -16.21
N ALA A 248 -0.44 17.24 -17.41
CA ALA A 248 -1.07 16.39 -18.43
C ALA A 248 -0.15 15.25 -18.91
N ILE A 249 1.14 15.51 -19.09
CA ILE A 249 2.15 14.50 -19.44
C ILE A 249 2.23 13.43 -18.35
N TRP A 250 2.31 13.83 -17.08
CA TRP A 250 2.30 12.88 -15.95
C TRP A 250 0.99 12.09 -15.87
N GLY A 251 -0.15 12.70 -16.19
CA GLY A 251 -1.43 12.01 -16.30
C GLY A 251 -1.42 10.94 -17.41
N GLY A 252 -0.88 11.26 -18.58
CA GLY A 252 -0.70 10.29 -19.67
C GLY A 252 0.23 9.14 -19.29
N PHE A 253 1.35 9.45 -18.62
CA PHE A 253 2.26 8.44 -18.10
C PHE A 253 1.59 7.54 -17.05
N ALA A 254 0.78 8.10 -16.15
CA ALA A 254 0.03 7.34 -15.15
C ALA A 254 -1.00 6.39 -15.80
N ILE A 255 -1.71 6.84 -16.84
CA ILE A 255 -2.65 5.99 -17.59
C ILE A 255 -1.92 4.84 -18.31
N LEU A 256 -0.78 5.15 -18.94
CA LEU A 256 0.04 4.14 -19.59
C LEU A 256 0.51 3.10 -18.57
N PHE A 257 1.07 3.55 -17.45
CA PHE A 257 1.52 2.67 -16.37
C PHE A 257 0.37 1.81 -15.81
N ALA A 258 -0.80 2.41 -15.55
CA ALA A 258 -1.97 1.69 -15.03
C ALA A 258 -2.44 0.56 -15.97
N THR A 259 -2.25 0.72 -17.28
CA THR A 259 -2.61 -0.30 -18.29
C THR A 259 -1.72 -1.55 -18.20
N TYR A 260 -0.46 -1.41 -17.76
CA TYR A 260 0.50 -2.51 -17.63
C TYR A 260 0.71 -2.99 -16.18
N ALA A 261 0.31 -2.19 -15.19
CA ALA A 261 0.54 -2.47 -13.77
C ALA A 261 -0.32 -3.60 -13.18
N SER A 262 -1.23 -4.20 -13.94
CA SER A 262 -2.06 -5.33 -13.50
C SER A 262 -1.28 -6.61 -13.17
N LEU A 263 0.06 -6.59 -13.27
CA LEU A 263 0.96 -7.72 -12.99
C LEU A 263 1.36 -7.83 -11.50
N PHE A 264 1.02 -6.88 -10.64
CA PHE A 264 1.39 -6.95 -9.22
C PHE A 264 0.36 -7.74 -8.41
N GLU A 265 0.79 -8.84 -7.79
CA GLU A 265 -0.04 -9.66 -6.91
C GLU A 265 -0.61 -8.90 -5.71
N ASN A 266 0.07 -7.86 -5.20
CA ASN A 266 -0.44 -7.01 -4.12
C ASN A 266 -0.01 -5.55 -4.33
N LEU A 267 -0.94 -4.71 -4.79
CA LEU A 267 -0.68 -3.30 -5.07
C LEU A 267 -0.23 -2.52 -3.82
N ILE A 268 -0.82 -2.80 -2.66
CA ILE A 268 -0.46 -2.14 -1.39
C ILE A 268 1.00 -2.46 -1.05
N GLN A 269 1.39 -3.73 -1.21
CA GLN A 269 2.76 -4.17 -0.96
C GLN A 269 3.74 -3.57 -1.98
N ALA A 270 3.37 -3.51 -3.26
CA ALA A 270 4.20 -2.93 -4.31
C ALA A 270 4.49 -1.45 -4.05
N VAL A 271 3.46 -0.66 -3.69
CA VAL A 271 3.61 0.76 -3.35
C VAL A 271 4.48 0.94 -2.10
N ASN A 272 4.28 0.13 -1.06
CA ASN A 272 5.09 0.21 0.16
C ASN A 272 6.55 -0.19 -0.07
N LEU A 273 6.81 -1.21 -0.89
CA LEU A 273 8.15 -1.59 -1.30
C LEU A 273 8.83 -0.44 -2.06
N LEU A 274 8.16 0.08 -3.09
CA LEU A 274 8.70 1.18 -3.90
C LEU A 274 8.99 2.41 -3.03
N GLY A 275 8.04 2.78 -2.16
CA GLY A 275 8.23 3.87 -1.20
C GLY A 275 9.44 3.63 -0.31
N SER A 276 9.56 2.45 0.29
CA SER A 276 10.68 2.11 1.16
C SER A 276 12.06 2.17 0.49
N LEU A 277 12.15 1.92 -0.81
CA LEU A 277 13.41 1.96 -1.57
C LEU A 277 13.97 3.39 -1.71
N PHE A 278 13.12 4.42 -1.64
CA PHE A 278 13.52 5.82 -1.89
C PHE A 278 13.32 6.73 -0.67
N TYR A 279 12.27 6.53 0.13
CA TYR A 279 11.91 7.43 1.22
C TYR A 279 12.97 7.55 2.30
N GLY A 280 13.68 6.48 2.62
CA GLY A 280 14.78 6.52 3.59
C GLY A 280 15.89 7.49 3.18
N THR A 281 16.38 7.35 1.95
CA THR A 281 17.45 8.20 1.41
C THR A 281 17.01 9.66 1.33
N ILE A 282 15.78 9.94 0.89
CA ILE A 282 15.23 11.31 0.86
C ILE A 282 15.17 11.91 2.27
N LEU A 283 14.64 11.16 3.25
CA LEU A 283 14.60 11.61 4.64
C LEU A 283 16.00 11.92 5.18
N GLY A 284 16.99 11.08 4.86
CA GLY A 284 18.39 11.30 5.23
C GLY A 284 18.94 12.63 4.70
N ILE A 285 18.62 13.01 3.46
CA ILE A 285 19.02 14.31 2.88
C ILE A 285 18.45 15.47 3.71
N PHE A 286 17.17 15.40 4.07
CA PHE A 286 16.51 16.43 4.88
C PHE A 286 17.07 16.49 6.31
N ILE A 287 17.34 15.35 6.94
CA ILE A 287 17.96 15.31 8.27
C ILE A 287 19.33 15.98 8.25
N VAL A 288 20.16 15.66 7.26
CA VAL A 288 21.48 16.28 7.13
C VAL A 288 21.33 17.79 6.90
N ALA A 289 20.43 18.21 6.02
CA ALA A 289 20.20 19.62 5.71
C ALA A 289 19.75 20.46 6.93
N PHE A 290 18.88 19.92 7.80
CA PHE A 290 18.36 20.66 8.94
C PHE A 290 19.21 20.55 10.20
N TYR A 291 19.74 19.35 10.50
CA TYR A 291 20.34 19.05 11.80
C TYR A 291 21.86 18.85 11.74
N VAL A 292 22.42 18.40 10.61
CA VAL A 292 23.85 18.09 10.47
C VAL A 292 24.54 19.14 9.60
N LYS A 293 24.53 20.40 10.06
CA LYS A 293 25.03 21.57 9.32
C LYS A 293 26.52 21.55 8.96
N VAL A 294 27.26 20.58 9.50
CA VAL A 294 28.69 20.36 9.18
C VAL A 294 28.86 19.80 7.76
N VAL A 295 27.89 19.03 7.27
CA VAL A 295 27.97 18.37 5.95
C VAL A 295 27.52 19.34 4.86
N GLN A 296 28.36 19.50 3.83
CA GLN A 296 28.12 20.41 2.72
C GLN A 296 27.41 19.72 1.54
N ARG A 297 26.87 20.54 0.63
CA ARG A 297 26.06 20.11 -0.53
C ARG A 297 26.68 18.96 -1.33
N ASN A 298 27.98 19.03 -1.64
CA ASN A 298 28.64 17.99 -2.44
C ASN A 298 28.72 16.65 -1.68
N ALA A 299 29.03 16.69 -0.39
CA ALA A 299 29.07 15.50 0.46
C ALA A 299 27.67 14.86 0.58
N VAL A 300 26.61 15.66 0.79
CA VAL A 300 25.22 15.15 0.82
C VAL A 300 24.81 14.51 -0.49
N PHE A 301 25.18 15.11 -1.63
CA PHE A 301 24.83 14.57 -2.95
C PHE A 301 25.43 13.17 -3.18
N PHE A 302 26.73 13.01 -2.96
CA PHE A 302 27.38 11.70 -3.11
C PHE A 302 26.93 10.70 -2.03
N ALA A 303 26.68 11.15 -0.80
CA ALA A 303 26.13 10.31 0.25
C ALA A 303 24.73 9.76 -0.12
N ALA A 304 23.89 10.58 -0.74
CA ALA A 304 22.58 10.15 -1.24
C ALA A 304 22.70 9.09 -2.35
N LEU A 305 23.61 9.28 -3.31
CA LEU A 305 23.85 8.29 -4.37
C LEU A 305 24.39 6.96 -3.80
N LEU A 306 25.34 7.01 -2.87
CA LEU A 306 25.88 5.81 -2.22
C LEU A 306 24.83 5.10 -1.36
N SER A 307 24.00 5.86 -0.63
CA SER A 307 22.86 5.31 0.13
C SER A 307 21.87 4.63 -0.81
N GLN A 308 21.50 5.27 -1.91
CA GLN A 308 20.57 4.67 -2.88
C GLN A 308 21.14 3.40 -3.50
N ALA A 309 22.44 3.41 -3.87
CA ALA A 309 23.12 2.23 -4.40
C ALA A 309 23.16 1.10 -3.37
N LEU A 310 23.42 1.41 -2.10
CA LEU A 310 23.38 0.43 -1.00
C LEU A 310 21.99 -0.20 -0.85
N ILE A 311 20.92 0.61 -0.84
CA ILE A 311 19.55 0.09 -0.70
C ILE A 311 19.16 -0.80 -1.89
N LEU A 312 19.50 -0.40 -3.12
CA LEU A 312 19.25 -1.22 -4.30
C LEU A 312 20.05 -2.53 -4.24
N ALA A 313 21.33 -2.49 -3.86
CA ALA A 313 22.15 -3.69 -3.68
C ALA A 313 21.57 -4.63 -2.62
N LEU A 314 21.16 -4.09 -1.46
CA LEU A 314 20.49 -4.87 -0.42
C LEU A 314 19.18 -5.49 -0.91
N HIS A 315 18.42 -4.77 -1.74
CA HIS A 315 17.17 -5.29 -2.30
C HIS A 315 17.40 -6.45 -3.29
N PHE A 316 18.36 -6.31 -4.21
CA PHE A 316 18.64 -7.35 -5.20
C PHE A 316 19.30 -8.60 -4.62
N VAL A 317 20.02 -8.47 -3.51
CA VAL A 317 20.65 -9.61 -2.81
C VAL A 317 19.78 -10.17 -1.69
N ASN A 318 18.65 -9.53 -1.39
CA ASN A 318 17.71 -9.99 -0.37
C ASN A 318 17.17 -11.38 -0.72
N GLY A 319 17.28 -12.34 0.20
CA GLY A 319 16.96 -13.75 -0.03
C GLY A 319 18.16 -14.63 -0.43
N GLY A 320 19.36 -14.04 -0.55
CA GLY A 320 20.62 -14.76 -0.75
C GLY A 320 21.59 -14.61 0.44
N GLU A 321 22.84 -15.00 0.22
CA GLU A 321 23.93 -14.85 1.20
C GLU A 321 24.99 -13.88 0.67
N VAL A 322 25.43 -12.95 1.50
CA VAL A 322 26.56 -12.05 1.22
C VAL A 322 27.67 -12.33 2.20
N ALA A 323 28.85 -12.72 1.69
CA ALA A 323 30.02 -12.99 2.52
C ALA A 323 29.75 -13.98 3.69
N GLY A 324 28.86 -14.96 3.47
CA GLY A 324 28.46 -15.96 4.47
C GLY A 324 27.39 -15.50 5.47
N ILE A 325 26.79 -14.31 5.27
CA ILE A 325 25.70 -13.79 6.10
C ILE A 325 24.40 -13.85 5.28
N PRO A 326 23.35 -14.54 5.75
CA PRO A 326 22.06 -14.53 5.09
C PRO A 326 21.45 -13.12 5.16
N VAL A 327 21.13 -12.55 3.99
CA VAL A 327 20.50 -11.23 3.90
C VAL A 327 19.00 -11.46 3.75
N ASN A 328 18.28 -11.35 4.87
CA ASN A 328 16.83 -11.34 4.87
C ASN A 328 16.35 -10.12 5.66
N ILE A 329 16.09 -9.03 4.94
CA ILE A 329 15.71 -7.74 5.51
C ILE A 329 14.32 -7.38 4.99
N GLY A 330 13.38 -7.17 5.90
CA GLY A 330 12.06 -6.64 5.58
C GLY A 330 12.16 -5.26 4.93
N PHE A 331 11.43 -5.03 3.84
CA PHE A 331 11.56 -3.81 3.03
C PHE A 331 11.30 -2.51 3.82
N LEU A 332 10.58 -2.55 4.95
CA LEU A 332 10.38 -1.36 5.79
C LEU A 332 11.72 -0.84 6.35
N TRP A 333 12.67 -1.72 6.68
CA TRP A 333 13.98 -1.36 7.22
C TRP A 333 14.83 -0.55 6.25
N TYR A 334 14.55 -0.61 4.95
CA TYR A 334 15.23 0.24 3.96
C TYR A 334 15.06 1.73 4.26
N ASN A 335 13.94 2.13 4.90
CA ASN A 335 13.75 3.52 5.32
C ASN A 335 14.79 3.96 6.37
N VAL A 336 15.04 3.11 7.36
CA VAL A 336 15.99 3.38 8.45
C VAL A 336 17.41 3.34 7.90
N ILE A 337 17.75 2.26 7.18
CA ILE A 337 19.09 2.06 6.61
C ILE A 337 19.41 3.19 5.63
N GLY A 338 18.50 3.54 4.73
CA GLY A 338 18.72 4.58 3.74
C GLY A 338 18.95 5.94 4.40
N CYS A 339 18.16 6.26 5.43
CA CYS A 339 18.29 7.51 6.17
C CYS A 339 19.63 7.61 6.90
N LEU A 340 20.00 6.58 7.66
CA LEU A 340 21.25 6.54 8.41
C LEU A 340 22.47 6.50 7.48
N ALA A 341 22.39 5.78 6.36
CA ALA A 341 23.45 5.71 5.37
C ALA A 341 23.77 7.10 4.78
N VAL A 342 22.77 7.94 4.49
CA VAL A 342 23.04 9.32 4.04
C VAL A 342 23.76 10.13 5.11
N VAL A 343 23.36 10.02 6.37
CA VAL A 343 24.01 10.75 7.48
C VAL A 343 25.46 10.30 7.65
N ILE A 344 25.69 8.98 7.70
CA ILE A 344 27.01 8.39 7.91
C ILE A 344 27.92 8.68 6.71
N PHE A 345 27.48 8.38 5.48
CA PHE A 345 28.27 8.68 4.29
C PHE A 345 28.51 10.17 4.13
N GLY A 346 27.54 11.02 4.50
CA GLY A 346 27.70 12.47 4.49
C GLY A 346 28.81 12.93 5.42
N LEU A 347 28.81 12.45 6.67
CA LEU A 347 29.87 12.74 7.64
C LEU A 347 31.23 12.21 7.18
N CYS A 348 31.29 10.97 6.70
CA CYS A 348 32.52 10.37 6.19
C CYS A 348 33.09 11.12 4.98
N LEU A 349 32.27 11.41 3.98
CA LEU A 349 32.68 12.13 2.78
C LEU A 349 33.07 13.59 3.08
N GLN A 350 32.44 14.21 4.08
CA GLN A 350 32.81 15.57 4.49
C GLN A 350 34.24 15.67 5.03
N PHE A 351 34.82 14.59 5.56
CA PHE A 351 36.24 14.58 5.94
C PHE A 351 37.18 14.61 4.74
N PHE A 352 36.76 14.05 3.60
CA PHE A 352 37.59 13.96 2.39
C PHE A 352 37.32 15.09 1.39
N LEU A 353 36.11 15.66 1.40
CA LEU A 353 35.73 16.74 0.51
C LEU A 353 36.11 18.09 1.12
N PRO A 354 36.76 18.99 0.36
CA PRO A 354 37.12 20.30 0.85
C PRO A 354 35.86 21.06 1.26
N THR A 355 35.92 21.71 2.42
CA THR A 355 34.90 22.66 2.84
C THR A 355 34.88 23.81 1.84
N SER A 356 33.89 23.84 0.93
CA SER A 356 33.65 24.97 0.05
C SER A 356 33.40 26.18 0.94
N THR A 357 34.42 27.03 1.05
CA THR A 357 34.34 28.31 1.72
C THR A 357 33.60 29.22 0.76
N THR A 358 32.29 29.39 0.95
CA THR A 358 31.53 30.34 0.13
C THR A 358 30.65 31.22 1.01
N ALA A 359 31.14 32.45 1.15
CA ALA A 359 30.44 33.73 1.31
C ALA A 359 29.56 33.95 2.54
N ALA A 360 30.19 34.44 3.61
CA ALA A 360 29.56 35.26 4.65
C ALA A 360 29.24 36.70 4.15
N GLY A 361 28.81 36.87 2.90
CA GLY A 361 28.73 38.18 2.25
C GLY A 361 27.60 38.30 1.26
N GLU A 362 26.36 38.05 1.70
CA GLU A 362 25.13 38.52 1.04
C GLU A 362 23.96 38.44 2.04
N LYS A 363 24.10 39.19 3.14
CA LYS A 363 22.97 39.67 3.95
C LYS A 363 23.04 41.18 3.93
N ASN A 364 22.25 41.78 3.04
CA ASN A 364 21.71 43.15 3.04
C ASN A 364 21.71 43.75 1.62
N SER A 365 20.62 43.51 0.88
CA SER A 365 19.91 44.53 0.09
C SER A 365 18.55 43.98 -0.32
#